data_AF-A0A090WYD1-F1
#
_entry.id   AF-A0A090WYD1-F1
#
_cell.length_a   1.000
_cell.length_b   1.000
_cell.length_c   1.000
_cell.angle_alpha   90.00
_cell.angle_beta   90.00
_cell.angle_gamma   90.00
#
_symmetry.space_group_name_H-M   'P 1'
#
loop_
_entity.id
_entity.type
_entity.pdbx_description
1 polymer ?
#
loop_
_entity_poly.entity_id
_entity_poly.type
_entity_poly.pdbx_seq_one_letter_code
_entity_poly.pdbx_strand_id
1 'polypeptide(L)'
;MLWVWGFLFERTEDIKILNSGIFIKEGSDRAITTIADATHFANCKGDILIENCRFEGMLDDGTNVHGTYVEVNKILDKNTIRVALMHFEQMGFEFAEKGDEVWFVKSPNPNRAETNTVASVKVINDKYTDLTFTNTIPSDLKVGDVVENKTWNPVFTMRGCTIRDHRARNIIIKTPKKIIIENNDLSSMMSSVMLRGETYFWYESGNVEDVIIRNNRFVHCNYGGASEHAILKVSPRLGKSFDQTITYDKNIVFENNTIETFDNRIVWADSRWLDNKK
;
A
#
# COMPACT_ATOMS: atom_id res chain seq x y z
N MET A 1 -10.48 18.83 -3.06
CA MET A 1 -9.14 19.31 -2.65
C MET A 1 -8.17 18.65 -3.62
N LEU A 2 -7.30 19.40 -4.30
CA LEU A 2 -6.31 18.81 -5.21
C LEU A 2 -5.09 18.44 -4.36
N TRP A 3 -4.79 17.15 -4.24
CA TRP A 3 -3.52 16.68 -3.68
C TRP A 3 -2.42 16.83 -4.73
N VAL A 4 -1.21 17.13 -4.29
CA VAL A 4 -0.03 17.23 -5.17
C VAL A 4 1.06 16.35 -4.59
N TRP A 5 1.25 15.20 -5.24
CA TRP A 5 2.37 14.30 -5.03
C TRP A 5 3.62 14.82 -5.73
N GLY A 6 4.79 14.34 -5.30
CA GLY A 6 6.01 14.52 -6.07
C GLY A 6 6.01 13.66 -7.34
N PHE A 7 5.90 12.35 -7.16
CA PHE A 7 5.76 11.38 -8.23
C PHE A 7 4.57 10.45 -7.94
N LEU A 8 3.58 10.44 -8.83
CA LEU A 8 2.46 9.50 -8.79
C LEU A 8 2.53 8.61 -10.04
N PHE A 9 2.60 7.30 -9.82
CA PHE A 9 2.55 6.28 -10.86
C PHE A 9 1.31 5.42 -10.67
N GLU A 10 0.51 5.34 -11.71
CA GLU A 10 -0.70 4.51 -11.76
C GLU A 10 -0.56 3.59 -12.96
N ARG A 11 -0.87 2.29 -12.79
CA ARG A 11 -0.93 1.33 -13.91
C ARG A 11 0.34 1.34 -14.78
N THR A 12 1.50 1.44 -14.13
CA THR A 12 2.81 1.55 -14.78
C THR A 12 3.68 0.33 -14.46
N GLU A 13 4.52 -0.05 -15.41
CA GLU A 13 5.47 -1.18 -15.29
C GLU A 13 6.91 -0.67 -15.27
N ASP A 14 7.77 -1.32 -14.47
CA ASP A 14 9.22 -1.10 -14.41
C ASP A 14 9.66 0.36 -14.16
N ILE A 15 9.60 0.77 -12.88
CA ILE A 15 9.81 2.16 -12.47
C ILE A 15 11.12 2.30 -11.74
N LYS A 16 11.89 3.33 -12.11
CA LYS A 16 13.16 3.67 -11.46
C LYS A 16 13.20 5.15 -11.11
N ILE A 17 13.41 5.45 -9.84
CA ILE A 17 13.70 6.80 -9.34
C ILE A 17 15.13 6.76 -8.78
N LEU A 18 16.07 7.35 -9.51
CA LEU A 18 17.50 7.23 -9.24
C LEU A 18 18.11 8.61 -9.01
N ASN A 19 18.96 8.74 -7.99
CA ASN A 19 19.77 9.95 -7.75
C ASN A 19 18.94 11.25 -7.79
N SER A 20 17.74 11.20 -7.24
CA SER A 20 16.71 12.23 -7.35
C SER A 20 16.25 12.70 -5.98
N GLY A 21 15.41 13.74 -5.92
CA GLY A 21 14.88 14.15 -4.63
C GLY A 21 13.81 15.22 -4.67
N ILE A 22 13.12 15.32 -3.55
CA ILE A 22 12.13 16.35 -3.23
C ILE A 22 12.60 16.95 -1.92
N PHE A 23 13.04 18.20 -1.94
CA PHE A 23 13.56 18.87 -0.75
C PHE A 23 13.40 20.38 -0.92
N ILE A 24 13.39 21.10 0.20
CA ILE A 24 13.27 22.55 0.21
C ILE A 24 14.55 23.13 -0.41
N LYS A 25 14.37 24.05 -1.38
CA LYS A 25 15.50 24.74 -2.00
C LYS A 25 16.25 25.54 -0.94
N GLU A 26 17.58 25.42 -0.92
CA GLU A 26 18.43 26.20 -0.03
C GLU A 26 18.20 27.71 -0.23
N GLY A 27 18.10 28.44 0.89
CA GLY A 27 17.77 29.87 0.90
C GLY A 27 16.30 30.20 0.62
N SER A 28 15.43 29.21 0.46
CA SER A 28 13.99 29.43 0.38
C SER A 28 13.40 29.71 1.76
N ASP A 29 12.34 30.53 1.80
CA ASP A 29 11.45 30.75 2.94
C ASP A 29 10.33 29.71 3.08
N ARG A 30 10.31 28.68 2.21
CA ARG A 30 9.30 27.63 2.21
C ARG A 30 9.54 26.69 3.39
N ALA A 31 8.44 26.30 4.04
CA ALA A 31 8.45 25.31 5.11
C ALA A 31 8.17 23.88 4.62
N ILE A 32 7.60 23.73 3.42
CA ILE A 32 7.13 22.44 2.86
C ILE A 32 7.46 22.33 1.37
N THR A 33 7.51 21.10 0.87
CA THR A 33 7.71 20.77 -0.55
C THR A 33 6.38 20.40 -1.21
N THR A 34 5.96 19.13 -1.10
CA THR A 34 4.69 18.61 -1.64
C THR A 34 3.62 18.56 -0.56
N ILE A 35 2.35 18.71 -0.96
CA ILE A 35 1.22 18.68 -0.02
C ILE A 35 0.62 17.27 0.16
N ALA A 36 1.24 16.26 -0.48
CA ALA A 36 0.98 14.82 -0.33
C ALA A 36 2.33 14.07 -0.37
N ASP A 37 2.31 12.77 -0.67
CA ASP A 37 3.47 11.88 -0.63
C ASP A 37 4.59 12.34 -1.60
N ALA A 38 5.83 12.02 -1.26
CA ALA A 38 6.96 12.23 -2.17
C ALA A 38 6.88 11.29 -3.38
N THR A 39 6.56 10.01 -3.15
CA THR A 39 6.36 9.00 -4.20
C THR A 39 5.14 8.12 -3.89
N HIS A 40 4.36 7.79 -4.89
CA HIS A 40 3.14 7.01 -4.73
C HIS A 40 2.92 6.10 -5.95
N PHE A 41 2.61 4.83 -5.70
CA PHE A 41 2.51 3.77 -6.71
C PHE A 41 1.22 2.96 -6.51
N ALA A 42 0.24 3.13 -7.41
CA ALA A 42 -1.03 2.44 -7.38
C ALA A 42 -1.17 1.47 -8.57
N ASN A 43 -1.44 0.19 -8.29
CA ASN A 43 -1.48 -0.92 -9.26
C ASN A 43 -0.31 -0.87 -10.26
N CYS A 44 0.92 -0.77 -9.77
CA CYS A 44 2.11 -0.90 -10.61
C CYS A 44 2.58 -2.36 -10.70
N LYS A 45 3.37 -2.72 -11.71
CA LYS A 45 3.92 -4.07 -11.87
C LYS A 45 5.39 -4.06 -12.29
N GLY A 46 5.97 -5.24 -12.44
CA GLY A 46 7.40 -5.39 -12.71
C GLY A 46 8.24 -5.02 -11.48
N ASP A 47 9.34 -4.30 -11.71
CA ASP A 47 10.25 -3.86 -10.65
C ASP A 47 10.11 -2.36 -10.35
N ILE A 48 9.94 -2.01 -9.07
CA ILE A 48 10.07 -0.63 -8.58
C ILE A 48 11.40 -0.51 -7.83
N LEU A 49 12.24 0.41 -8.29
CA LEU A 49 13.51 0.75 -7.65
C LEU A 49 13.57 2.23 -7.30
N ILE A 50 13.75 2.53 -6.02
CA ILE A 50 14.09 3.86 -5.53
C ILE A 50 15.49 3.82 -4.94
N GLU A 51 16.43 4.54 -5.55
CA GLU A 51 17.85 4.42 -5.21
C GLU A 51 18.53 5.78 -5.09
N ASN A 52 19.31 5.95 -4.03
CA ASN A 52 20.14 7.14 -3.77
C ASN A 52 19.34 8.45 -3.82
N CYS A 53 18.13 8.43 -3.25
CA CYS A 53 17.21 9.57 -3.30
C CYS A 53 17.09 10.32 -1.96
N ARG A 54 16.69 11.59 -2.00
CA ARG A 54 16.45 12.43 -0.83
C ARG A 54 15.02 12.98 -0.83
N PHE A 55 14.24 12.68 0.21
CA PHE A 55 12.87 13.16 0.35
C PHE A 55 12.66 13.87 1.70
N GLU A 56 12.32 15.16 1.64
CA GLU A 56 12.16 16.05 2.80
C GLU A 56 11.04 17.09 2.58
N GLY A 57 10.43 17.52 3.69
CA GLY A 57 9.48 18.63 3.71
C GLY A 57 8.09 18.33 3.13
N MET A 58 7.81 17.09 2.72
CA MET A 58 6.49 16.71 2.24
C MET A 58 5.48 16.65 3.39
N LEU A 59 4.20 16.80 3.05
CA LEU A 59 3.11 16.69 4.02
C LEU A 59 2.54 15.28 4.15
N ASP A 60 2.96 14.30 3.35
CA ASP A 60 2.62 12.88 3.58
C ASP A 60 3.82 11.93 3.33
N ASP A 61 3.55 10.66 3.07
CA ASP A 61 4.59 9.63 3.13
C ASP A 61 5.77 9.83 2.17
N GLY A 62 6.93 9.24 2.49
CA GLY A 62 8.05 9.22 1.56
C GLY A 62 7.78 8.32 0.36
N THR A 63 7.19 7.16 0.61
CA THR A 63 6.69 6.26 -0.44
C THR A 63 5.44 5.53 0.03
N ASN A 64 4.45 5.43 -0.85
CA ASN A 64 3.31 4.51 -0.73
C ASN A 64 3.25 3.57 -1.93
N VAL A 65 3.22 2.25 -1.70
CA VAL A 65 3.11 1.24 -2.76
C VAL A 65 1.94 0.31 -2.46
N HIS A 66 0.97 0.23 -3.36
CA HIS A 66 -0.20 -0.60 -3.15
C HIS A 66 -0.89 -1.04 -4.45
N GLY A 67 -1.70 -2.10 -4.33
CA GLY A 67 -2.78 -2.36 -5.29
C GLY A 67 -4.11 -1.76 -4.82
N THR A 68 -5.19 -2.04 -5.52
CA THR A 68 -6.54 -1.58 -5.15
C THR A 68 -7.42 -2.78 -4.82
N TYR A 69 -8.15 -2.70 -3.71
CA TYR A 69 -9.32 -3.55 -3.48
C TYR A 69 -10.55 -2.89 -4.10
N VAL A 70 -11.30 -3.65 -4.90
CA VAL A 70 -12.64 -3.25 -5.34
C VAL A 70 -13.69 -4.14 -4.70
N GLU A 71 -14.81 -3.57 -4.28
CA GLU A 71 -15.89 -4.33 -3.64
C GLU A 71 -16.81 -4.95 -4.69
N VAL A 72 -17.21 -6.21 -4.51
CA VAL A 72 -18.27 -6.85 -5.29
C VAL A 72 -19.59 -6.16 -4.96
N ASN A 73 -20.04 -5.28 -5.84
CA ASN A 73 -21.30 -4.56 -5.70
C ASN A 73 -22.51 -5.42 -6.12
N LYS A 74 -22.35 -6.23 -7.17
CA LYS A 74 -23.43 -7.09 -7.68
C LYS A 74 -22.87 -8.30 -8.42
N ILE A 75 -23.53 -9.45 -8.26
CA ILE A 75 -23.32 -10.62 -9.11
C ILE A 75 -24.35 -10.54 -10.24
N LEU A 76 -23.90 -10.43 -11.49
CA LEU A 76 -24.77 -10.25 -12.64
C LEU A 76 -25.18 -11.59 -13.25
N ASP A 77 -24.22 -12.52 -13.32
CA ASP A 77 -24.42 -13.89 -13.78
C ASP A 77 -23.28 -14.80 -13.26
N LYS A 78 -23.19 -16.02 -13.79
CA LYS A 78 -22.20 -17.04 -13.38
C LYS A 78 -20.75 -16.69 -13.73
N ASN A 79 -20.50 -15.70 -14.59
CA ASN A 79 -19.19 -15.29 -15.06
C ASN A 79 -18.93 -13.78 -14.88
N THR A 80 -19.95 -12.99 -14.55
CA THR A 80 -19.86 -11.53 -14.53
C THR A 80 -20.25 -10.96 -13.17
N ILE A 81 -19.41 -10.07 -12.65
CA ILE A 81 -19.68 -9.26 -11.46
C ILE A 81 -19.60 -7.77 -11.82
N ARG A 82 -20.32 -6.96 -11.07
CA ARG A 82 -20.08 -5.52 -10.97
C ARG A 82 -19.23 -5.25 -9.74
N VAL A 83 -18.11 -4.57 -9.92
CA VAL A 83 -17.26 -4.10 -8.83
C VAL A 83 -17.42 -2.59 -8.63
N ALA A 84 -17.12 -2.12 -7.41
CA ALA A 84 -17.14 -0.73 -7.03
C ALA A 84 -15.80 -0.27 -6.47
N LEU A 85 -15.33 0.89 -6.94
CA LEU A 85 -14.31 1.69 -6.28
C LEU A 85 -14.95 2.35 -5.05
N MET A 86 -14.25 2.30 -3.92
CA MET A 86 -14.87 2.62 -2.63
C MET A 86 -14.40 3.96 -2.08
N HIS A 87 -13.10 4.25 -2.16
CA HIS A 87 -12.59 5.56 -1.77
C HIS A 87 -12.82 6.58 -2.90
N PHE A 88 -13.24 7.80 -2.56
CA PHE A 88 -13.59 8.79 -3.58
C PHE A 88 -12.39 9.26 -4.42
N GLU A 89 -11.17 9.16 -3.87
CA GLU A 89 -9.93 9.50 -4.59
C GLU A 89 -9.49 8.41 -5.56
N GLN A 90 -10.14 7.24 -5.53
CA GLN A 90 -9.92 6.16 -6.50
C GLN A 90 -10.91 6.21 -7.67
N MET A 91 -11.87 7.14 -7.68
CA MET A 91 -12.92 7.18 -8.70
C MET A 91 -12.31 7.42 -10.08
N GLY A 92 -12.73 6.62 -11.07
CA GLY A 92 -12.21 6.64 -12.43
C GLY A 92 -10.94 5.81 -12.62
N PHE A 93 -10.40 5.19 -11.57
CA PHE A 93 -9.21 4.35 -11.66
C PHE A 93 -9.44 3.06 -12.47
N GLU A 94 -8.49 2.73 -13.34
CA GLU A 94 -8.52 1.49 -14.12
C GLU A 94 -8.06 0.31 -13.26
N PHE A 95 -9.02 -0.44 -12.70
CA PHE A 95 -8.71 -1.59 -11.83
C PHE A 95 -8.07 -2.76 -12.58
N ALA A 96 -8.58 -3.12 -13.76
CA ALA A 96 -8.15 -4.30 -14.50
C ALA A 96 -8.43 -4.14 -16.01
N GLU A 97 -7.72 -4.94 -16.82
CA GLU A 97 -7.95 -5.08 -18.26
C GLU A 97 -8.13 -6.56 -18.68
N LYS A 98 -8.48 -6.79 -19.95
CA LYS A 98 -8.58 -8.16 -20.49
C LYS A 98 -7.23 -8.87 -20.38
N GLY A 99 -7.23 -10.06 -19.79
CA GLY A 99 -6.04 -10.88 -19.59
C GLY A 99 -5.45 -10.76 -18.17
N ASP A 100 -5.84 -9.75 -17.39
CA ASP A 100 -5.42 -9.66 -15.99
C ASP A 100 -5.99 -10.84 -15.19
N GLU A 101 -5.14 -11.45 -14.36
CA GLU A 101 -5.59 -12.31 -13.27
C GLU A 101 -6.03 -11.49 -12.06
N VAL A 102 -7.04 -11.98 -11.34
CA VAL A 102 -7.50 -11.41 -10.06
C VAL A 102 -7.55 -12.47 -8.97
N TRP A 103 -7.44 -12.04 -7.71
CA TRP A 103 -7.82 -12.83 -6.54
C TRP A 103 -9.21 -12.44 -6.05
N PHE A 104 -10.00 -13.44 -5.65
CA PHE A 104 -11.21 -13.22 -4.85
C PHE A 104 -10.85 -13.37 -3.37
N VAL A 105 -11.05 -12.30 -2.59
CA VAL A 105 -10.76 -12.24 -1.17
C VAL A 105 -12.09 -12.14 -0.41
N LYS A 106 -12.48 -13.26 0.20
CA LYS A 106 -13.86 -13.49 0.65
C LYS A 106 -13.99 -13.57 2.16
N SER A 107 -14.94 -12.86 2.71
CA SER A 107 -15.21 -12.90 4.15
C SER A 107 -15.70 -14.29 4.60
N PRO A 108 -15.21 -14.83 5.74
CA PRO A 108 -14.33 -14.18 6.73
C PRO A 108 -12.83 -14.38 6.49
N ASN A 109 -12.41 -15.08 5.43
CA ASN A 109 -11.01 -15.47 5.24
C ASN A 109 -10.27 -14.48 4.30
N PRO A 110 -9.30 -13.70 4.80
CA PRO A 110 -8.61 -12.71 3.96
C PRO A 110 -7.56 -13.33 3.01
N ASN A 111 -7.35 -14.64 3.04
CA ASN A 111 -6.37 -15.30 2.18
C ASN A 111 -6.79 -15.31 0.71
N ARG A 112 -5.79 -15.15 -0.16
CA ARG A 112 -5.90 -15.21 -1.63
C ARG A 112 -6.00 -16.66 -2.13
N ALA A 113 -7.16 -17.28 -1.97
CA ALA A 113 -7.34 -18.71 -2.29
C ALA A 113 -7.67 -18.97 -3.76
N GLU A 114 -8.53 -18.14 -4.37
CA GLU A 114 -9.08 -18.40 -5.71
C GLU A 114 -8.71 -17.29 -6.68
N THR A 115 -8.38 -17.70 -7.91
CA THR A 115 -8.01 -16.81 -9.00
C THR A 115 -8.88 -17.03 -10.23
N ASN A 116 -9.05 -15.98 -11.02
CA ASN A 116 -9.66 -16.09 -12.36
C ASN A 116 -9.07 -15.01 -13.28
N THR A 117 -9.29 -15.15 -14.58
CA THR A 117 -8.77 -14.23 -15.60
C THR A 117 -9.90 -13.38 -16.16
N VAL A 118 -9.67 -12.08 -16.28
CA VAL A 118 -10.61 -11.13 -16.85
C VAL A 118 -10.71 -11.36 -18.36
N ALA A 119 -11.89 -11.74 -18.84
CA ALA A 119 -12.20 -11.94 -20.25
C ALA A 119 -12.63 -10.63 -20.94
N SER A 120 -13.35 -9.76 -20.24
CA SER A 120 -13.72 -8.43 -20.70
C SER A 120 -14.05 -7.47 -19.56
N VAL A 121 -13.87 -6.18 -19.82
CA VAL A 121 -14.15 -5.09 -18.90
C VAL A 121 -15.16 -4.15 -19.54
N LYS A 122 -16.19 -3.77 -18.79
CA LYS A 122 -17.17 -2.75 -19.21
C LYS A 122 -17.32 -1.70 -18.11
N VAL A 123 -16.71 -0.55 -18.32
CA VAL A 123 -16.83 0.62 -17.44
C VAL A 123 -18.26 1.16 -17.54
N ILE A 124 -18.91 1.33 -16.38
CA ILE A 124 -20.27 1.87 -16.30
C ILE A 124 -20.24 3.36 -15.96
N ASN A 125 -19.40 3.74 -15.00
CA ASN A 125 -19.04 5.11 -14.63
C ASN A 125 -17.79 5.08 -13.74
N ASP A 126 -17.40 6.23 -13.20
CA ASP A 126 -16.20 6.40 -12.37
C ASP A 126 -16.18 5.50 -11.11
N LYS A 127 -17.33 4.98 -10.67
CA LYS A 127 -17.42 4.09 -9.52
C LYS A 127 -17.52 2.62 -9.90
N TYR A 128 -18.31 2.29 -10.93
CA TYR A 128 -18.71 0.91 -11.22
C TYR A 128 -18.13 0.38 -12.52
N THR A 129 -17.63 -0.85 -12.46
CA THR A 129 -17.12 -1.60 -13.62
C THR A 129 -17.67 -3.01 -13.60
N ASP A 130 -18.14 -3.51 -14.75
CA ASP A 130 -18.50 -4.92 -14.92
C ASP A 130 -17.25 -5.69 -15.39
N LEU A 131 -16.90 -6.74 -14.66
CA LEU A 131 -15.83 -7.68 -14.99
C LEU A 131 -16.44 -9.02 -15.36
N THR A 132 -16.19 -9.48 -16.58
CA THR A 132 -16.54 -10.83 -17.03
C THR A 132 -15.29 -11.69 -17.03
N PHE A 133 -15.36 -12.89 -16.48
CA PHE A 133 -14.23 -13.80 -16.34
C PHE A 133 -14.28 -14.99 -17.30
N THR A 134 -13.11 -15.60 -17.56
CA THR A 134 -12.98 -16.78 -18.41
C THR A 134 -13.63 -18.03 -17.80
N ASN A 135 -13.54 -18.18 -16.48
CA ASN A 135 -14.15 -19.30 -15.74
C ASN A 135 -15.34 -18.80 -14.90
N THR A 136 -16.17 -19.73 -14.44
CA THR A 136 -17.26 -19.43 -13.50
C THR A 136 -16.68 -18.78 -12.24
N ILE A 137 -17.35 -17.76 -11.70
CA ILE A 137 -16.95 -17.15 -10.42
C ILE A 137 -17.14 -18.16 -9.27
N PRO A 138 -16.39 -18.01 -8.14
CA PRO A 138 -16.59 -18.86 -6.97
C PRO A 138 -18.06 -18.86 -6.53
N SER A 139 -18.64 -20.05 -6.30
CA SER A 139 -20.06 -20.20 -5.98
C SER A 139 -20.47 -19.58 -4.64
N ASP A 140 -19.50 -19.35 -3.77
CA ASP A 140 -19.64 -18.74 -2.45
C ASP A 140 -19.24 -17.26 -2.41
N LEU A 141 -18.89 -16.65 -3.56
CA LEU A 141 -18.67 -15.20 -3.68
C LEU A 141 -19.95 -14.44 -3.36
N LYS A 142 -19.85 -13.37 -2.59
CA LYS A 142 -20.99 -12.56 -2.15
C LYS A 142 -20.76 -11.08 -2.40
N VAL A 143 -21.87 -10.33 -2.44
CA VAL A 143 -21.82 -8.87 -2.39
C VAL A 143 -21.12 -8.43 -1.10
N GLY A 144 -20.20 -7.49 -1.20
CA GLY A 144 -19.35 -7.03 -0.09
C GLY A 144 -18.00 -7.75 0.05
N ASP A 145 -17.79 -8.88 -0.64
CA ASP A 145 -16.43 -9.44 -0.79
C ASP A 145 -15.58 -8.50 -1.65
N VAL A 146 -14.25 -8.61 -1.57
CA VAL A 146 -13.33 -7.76 -2.34
C VAL A 146 -12.55 -8.55 -3.37
N VAL A 147 -12.20 -7.87 -4.47
CA VAL A 147 -11.38 -8.40 -5.55
C VAL A 147 -10.08 -7.59 -5.60
N GLU A 148 -8.96 -8.28 -5.78
CA GLU A 148 -7.63 -7.69 -5.92
C GLU A 148 -7.04 -8.07 -7.27
N ASN A 149 -6.40 -7.13 -7.97
CA ASN A 149 -5.70 -7.45 -9.21
C ASN A 149 -4.38 -8.15 -8.90
N LYS A 150 -4.26 -9.42 -9.30
CA LYS A 150 -3.06 -10.24 -9.06
C LYS A 150 -1.90 -9.82 -9.97
N THR A 151 -2.21 -9.43 -11.20
CA THR A 151 -1.23 -9.08 -12.24
C THR A 151 -0.45 -7.82 -11.87
N TRP A 152 -1.12 -6.84 -11.27
CA TRP A 152 -0.59 -5.52 -11.01
C TRP A 152 -0.04 -5.36 -9.59
N ASN A 153 0.96 -6.18 -9.30
CA ASN A 153 1.77 -6.12 -8.08
C ASN A 153 3.27 -6.04 -8.42
N PRO A 154 4.03 -5.10 -7.84
CA PRO A 154 5.45 -4.94 -8.13
C PRO A 154 6.36 -5.66 -7.13
N VAL A 155 7.55 -6.09 -7.58
CA VAL A 155 8.68 -6.25 -6.65
C VAL A 155 9.17 -4.85 -6.28
N PHE A 156 9.49 -4.62 -5.01
CA PHE A 156 9.89 -3.29 -4.53
C PHE A 156 11.27 -3.31 -3.89
N THR A 157 12.13 -2.38 -4.28
CA THR A 157 13.43 -2.13 -3.64
C THR A 157 13.61 -0.64 -3.38
N MET A 158 13.92 -0.29 -2.13
CA MET A 158 14.39 1.05 -1.75
C MET A 158 15.75 0.96 -1.06
N ARG A 159 16.75 1.68 -1.59
CA ARG A 159 18.09 1.69 -0.99
C ARG A 159 18.89 2.97 -1.15
N GLY A 160 19.75 3.24 -0.17
CA GLY A 160 20.62 4.42 -0.19
C GLY A 160 19.87 5.75 -0.05
N CYS A 161 18.62 5.72 0.39
CA CYS A 161 17.78 6.91 0.46
C CYS A 161 17.84 7.60 1.82
N THR A 162 17.58 8.90 1.83
CA THR A 162 17.35 9.69 3.05
C THR A 162 15.91 10.22 3.05
N ILE A 163 15.14 9.90 4.09
CA ILE A 163 13.76 10.38 4.26
C ILE A 163 13.61 10.97 5.67
N ARG A 164 13.34 12.27 5.77
CA ARG A 164 13.25 13.00 7.04
C ARG A 164 12.49 14.31 6.94
N ASP A 165 12.30 14.99 8.07
CA ASP A 165 11.74 16.34 8.16
C ASP A 165 10.40 16.49 7.42
N HIS A 166 9.49 15.54 7.64
CA HIS A 166 8.22 15.48 6.93
C HIS A 166 7.09 14.92 7.83
N ARG A 167 5.85 15.22 7.46
CA ARG A 167 4.68 14.39 7.81
C ARG A 167 4.54 13.39 6.66
N ALA A 168 4.18 12.11 6.78
CA ALA A 168 3.74 11.32 7.91
C ALA A 168 4.67 10.11 8.19
N ARG A 169 4.59 9.00 7.42
CA ARG A 169 5.42 7.79 7.53
C ARG A 169 6.53 7.81 6.48
N ASN A 170 7.74 7.32 6.75
CA ASN A 170 8.73 7.26 5.65
C ASN A 170 8.24 6.34 4.52
N ILE A 171 7.79 5.13 4.86
CA ILE A 171 7.49 4.06 3.92
C ILE A 171 6.21 3.35 4.34
N ILE A 172 5.23 3.28 3.45
CA ILE A 172 4.06 2.40 3.59
C ILE A 172 3.94 1.48 2.37
N ILE A 173 3.90 0.16 2.58
CA ILE A 173 3.96 -0.82 1.48
C ILE A 173 2.95 -1.94 1.68
N LYS A 174 2.32 -2.31 0.56
CA LYS A 174 1.20 -3.25 0.46
C LYS A 174 1.34 -4.04 -0.85
N THR A 175 2.25 -5.01 -0.90
CA THR A 175 2.40 -5.87 -2.08
C THR A 175 2.79 -7.31 -1.70
N PRO A 176 2.25 -8.34 -2.38
CA PRO A 176 2.61 -9.74 -2.15
C PRO A 176 4.05 -10.07 -2.49
N LYS A 177 4.64 -9.34 -3.44
CA LYS A 177 5.95 -9.69 -3.99
C LYS A 177 7.05 -9.22 -3.06
N LYS A 178 8.28 -9.59 -3.40
CA LYS A 178 9.46 -9.29 -2.59
C LYS A 178 9.63 -7.79 -2.35
N ILE A 179 9.85 -7.44 -1.09
CA ILE A 179 10.12 -6.08 -0.64
C ILE A 179 11.51 -6.04 0.01
N ILE A 180 12.38 -5.16 -0.49
CA ILE A 180 13.71 -4.90 0.08
C ILE A 180 13.80 -3.43 0.48
N ILE A 181 14.05 -3.16 1.76
CA ILE A 181 14.35 -1.83 2.28
C ILE A 181 15.73 -1.91 2.94
N GLU A 182 16.76 -1.35 2.30
CA GLU A 182 18.12 -1.49 2.81
C GLU A 182 19.00 -0.25 2.68
N ASN A 183 19.93 -0.06 3.62
CA ASN A 183 20.93 1.01 3.57
C ASN A 183 20.32 2.42 3.48
N ASN A 184 19.17 2.67 4.10
CA ASN A 184 18.52 3.99 4.14
C ASN A 184 18.77 4.71 5.48
N ASP A 185 18.73 6.05 5.47
CA ASP A 185 18.69 6.91 6.67
C ASP A 185 17.28 7.49 6.83
N LEU A 186 16.59 7.11 7.90
CA LEU A 186 15.16 7.25 8.05
C LEU A 186 14.80 7.95 9.36
N SER A 187 14.05 9.05 9.26
CA SER A 187 13.46 9.77 10.39
C SER A 187 12.02 10.17 10.04
N SER A 188 11.08 9.92 10.95
CA SER A 188 9.65 10.01 10.62
C SER A 188 8.82 10.48 11.80
N MET A 189 7.86 11.35 11.55
CA MET A 189 6.89 11.78 12.55
C MET A 189 6.05 10.59 13.06
N MET A 190 5.56 9.73 12.15
CA MET A 190 4.79 8.51 12.49
C MET A 190 5.69 7.27 12.30
N SER A 191 5.10 6.08 12.13
CA SER A 191 5.83 4.85 11.80
C SER A 191 6.78 5.04 10.63
N SER A 192 8.04 4.61 10.78
CA SER A 192 9.01 4.74 9.69
C SER A 192 8.69 3.77 8.56
N VAL A 193 8.54 2.47 8.87
CA VAL A 193 8.03 1.47 7.94
C VAL A 193 6.68 0.96 8.42
N MET A 194 5.67 1.06 7.57
CA MET A 194 4.32 0.57 7.84
C MET A 194 3.87 -0.44 6.78
N LEU A 195 3.45 -1.62 7.22
CA LEU A 195 2.86 -2.65 6.38
C LEU A 195 1.37 -2.71 6.75
N ARG A 196 0.50 -2.33 5.80
CA ARG A 196 -0.93 -2.13 6.06
C ARG A 196 -1.77 -2.30 4.79
N GLY A 197 -2.13 -3.52 4.44
CA GLY A 197 -3.29 -3.72 3.57
C GLY A 197 -4.59 -3.33 4.30
N GLU A 198 -5.57 -2.76 3.58
CA GLU A 198 -6.84 -2.38 4.19
C GLU A 198 -8.05 -2.47 3.27
N THR A 199 -9.18 -2.93 3.82
CA THR A 199 -10.45 -3.14 3.10
C THR A 199 -11.59 -2.29 3.67
N TYR A 200 -11.28 -1.28 4.46
CA TYR A 200 -12.29 -0.50 5.20
C TYR A 200 -12.40 0.96 4.78
N PHE A 201 -11.28 1.69 4.69
CA PHE A 201 -11.29 3.12 4.39
C PHE A 201 -10.59 3.43 3.07
N TRP A 202 -9.28 3.13 2.96
CA TRP A 202 -8.53 3.45 1.75
C TRP A 202 -8.72 2.42 0.64
N TYR A 203 -9.11 1.18 0.96
CA TYR A 203 -9.22 0.08 -0.02
C TYR A 203 -7.92 -0.13 -0.82
N GLU A 204 -6.79 0.04 -0.14
CA GLU A 204 -5.46 -0.17 -0.70
C GLU A 204 -5.04 -1.59 -0.40
N SER A 205 -4.86 -2.38 -1.45
CA SER A 205 -4.64 -3.81 -1.34
C SER A 205 -3.19 -4.15 -1.12
N GLY A 206 -3.05 -5.25 -0.37
CA GLY A 206 -1.87 -6.08 -0.36
C GLY A 206 -1.53 -6.56 1.04
N ASN A 207 -1.65 -7.86 1.30
CA ASN A 207 -0.81 -8.47 2.34
C ASN A 207 0.62 -8.61 1.80
N VAL A 208 1.59 -8.49 2.70
CA VAL A 208 2.99 -8.76 2.40
C VAL A 208 3.33 -10.24 2.63
N GLU A 209 4.23 -10.79 1.81
CA GLU A 209 4.60 -12.21 1.89
C GLU A 209 6.10 -12.50 1.91
N ASP A 210 6.96 -11.52 1.61
CA ASP A 210 8.42 -11.63 1.64
C ASP A 210 9.03 -10.23 1.80
N VAL A 211 9.44 -9.88 3.03
CA VAL A 211 9.94 -8.55 3.37
C VAL A 211 11.29 -8.65 4.07
N ILE A 212 12.27 -7.90 3.55
CA ILE A 212 13.60 -7.75 4.16
C ILE A 212 13.86 -6.27 4.42
N ILE A 213 14.01 -5.92 5.69
CA ILE A 213 14.35 -4.58 6.16
C ILE A 213 15.68 -4.68 6.89
N ARG A 214 16.77 -4.24 6.26
CA ARG A 214 18.12 -4.46 6.80
C ARG A 214 19.09 -3.31 6.59
N ASN A 215 20.07 -3.19 7.48
CA ASN A 215 21.15 -2.20 7.37
C ASN A 215 20.65 -0.76 7.23
N ASN A 216 19.43 -0.46 7.69
CA ASN A 216 18.91 0.90 7.73
C ASN A 216 19.29 1.57 9.05
N ARG A 217 19.43 2.88 9.02
CA ARG A 217 19.59 3.72 10.20
C ARG A 217 18.28 4.45 10.46
N PHE A 218 17.64 4.13 11.58
CA PHE A 218 16.42 4.79 12.06
C PHE A 218 16.78 5.78 13.16
N VAL A 219 16.45 7.06 12.96
CA VAL A 219 16.78 8.14 13.90
C VAL A 219 15.55 8.93 14.24
N HIS A 220 15.26 9.04 15.53
CA HIS A 220 14.16 9.83 16.05
C HIS A 220 12.87 9.57 15.25
N CYS A 221 12.40 8.33 15.20
CA CYS A 221 11.13 7.99 14.57
C CYS A 221 9.99 8.09 15.59
N ASN A 222 8.75 8.20 15.10
CA ASN A 222 7.52 8.16 15.90
C ASN A 222 7.39 9.31 16.91
N TYR A 223 7.92 10.50 16.61
CA TYR A 223 7.83 11.67 17.51
C TYR A 223 6.50 12.44 17.42
N GLY A 224 5.51 11.95 16.67
CA GLY A 224 4.20 12.58 16.57
C GLY A 224 3.12 11.72 15.89
N GLY A 225 1.96 12.34 15.66
CA GLY A 225 0.78 11.70 15.08
C GLY A 225 -0.34 11.49 16.11
N ALA A 226 -1.57 11.26 15.61
CA ALA A 226 -2.76 11.15 16.45
C ALA A 226 -2.96 9.75 17.09
N SER A 227 -2.13 8.76 16.74
CA SER A 227 -2.23 7.38 17.20
C SER A 227 -0.88 6.83 17.61
N GLU A 228 -0.87 5.71 18.34
CA GLU A 228 0.39 5.04 18.69
C GLU A 228 1.10 4.46 17.44
N HIS A 229 2.42 4.66 17.39
CA HIS A 229 3.31 4.23 16.31
C HIS A 229 4.47 3.37 16.83
N ALA A 230 5.20 2.79 15.89
CA ALA A 230 6.40 2.00 16.10
C ALA A 230 7.30 2.17 14.87
N ILE A 231 8.62 1.96 15.01
CA ILE A 231 9.58 2.10 13.89
C ILE A 231 9.15 1.20 12.74
N LEU A 232 8.90 -0.08 13.03
CA LEU A 232 8.22 -1.01 12.15
C LEU A 232 6.81 -1.30 12.69
N LYS A 233 5.78 -0.97 11.91
CA LYS A 233 4.39 -1.29 12.24
C LYS A 233 3.76 -2.20 11.19
N VAL A 234 3.38 -3.39 11.60
CA VAL A 234 2.63 -4.37 10.81
C VAL A 234 1.23 -4.45 11.40
N SER A 235 0.26 -3.81 10.75
CA SER A 235 -1.08 -3.68 11.30
C SER A 235 -2.11 -3.49 10.18
N PRO A 236 -2.58 -4.60 9.56
CA PRO A 236 -3.59 -4.55 8.53
C PRO A 236 -4.91 -4.02 9.10
N ARG A 237 -5.68 -3.34 8.25
CA ARG A 237 -6.97 -2.74 8.61
C ARG A 237 -8.08 -3.39 7.79
N LEU A 238 -8.36 -4.64 8.14
CA LEU A 238 -9.41 -5.41 7.48
C LEU A 238 -10.79 -5.04 8.03
N GLY A 239 -11.80 -5.07 7.17
CA GLY A 239 -13.19 -4.90 7.56
C GLY A 239 -13.64 -5.91 8.63
N LYS A 240 -14.63 -5.52 9.45
CA LYS A 240 -15.12 -6.30 10.60
C LYS A 240 -15.66 -7.70 10.26
N SER A 241 -15.98 -7.95 8.99
CA SER A 241 -16.48 -9.23 8.53
C SER A 241 -15.37 -10.30 8.43
N PHE A 242 -14.11 -9.87 8.28
CA PHE A 242 -12.95 -10.76 8.27
C PHE A 242 -12.58 -11.23 9.67
N ASP A 243 -12.16 -12.49 9.75
CA ASP A 243 -11.59 -13.07 10.96
C ASP A 243 -10.21 -12.46 11.23
N GLN A 244 -10.16 -11.64 12.27
CA GLN A 244 -8.96 -10.90 12.69
C GLN A 244 -7.88 -11.80 13.34
N THR A 245 -8.18 -13.09 13.56
CA THR A 245 -7.21 -14.06 14.08
C THR A 245 -6.38 -14.71 12.98
N ILE A 246 -6.79 -14.57 11.71
CA ILE A 246 -6.06 -15.10 10.57
C ILE A 246 -4.83 -14.23 10.30
N THR A 247 -3.67 -14.89 10.13
CA THR A 247 -2.43 -14.20 9.74
C THR A 247 -2.57 -13.63 8.34
N TYR A 248 -2.42 -12.31 8.23
CA TYR A 248 -2.50 -11.59 6.95
C TYR A 248 -1.12 -11.39 6.35
N ASP A 249 -0.22 -10.74 7.10
CA ASP A 249 1.15 -10.46 6.70
C ASP A 249 2.12 -11.54 7.22
N LYS A 250 3.09 -11.95 6.40
CA LYS A 250 4.04 -13.03 6.74
C LYS A 250 5.44 -12.80 6.18
N ASN A 251 6.40 -13.55 6.72
CA ASN A 251 7.82 -13.59 6.32
C ASN A 251 8.49 -12.20 6.29
N ILE A 252 8.48 -11.53 7.45
CA ILE A 252 9.09 -10.22 7.62
C ILE A 252 10.38 -10.39 8.42
N VAL A 253 11.50 -10.00 7.80
CA VAL A 253 12.84 -9.99 8.40
C VAL A 253 13.24 -8.55 8.67
N PHE A 254 13.50 -8.23 9.94
CA PHE A 254 14.00 -6.93 10.39
C PHE A 254 15.34 -7.12 11.11
N GLU A 255 16.45 -6.96 10.39
CA GLU A 255 17.78 -7.38 10.84
C GLU A 255 18.86 -6.32 10.62
N ASN A 256 19.90 -6.30 11.44
CA ASN A 256 21.08 -5.44 11.26
C ASN A 256 20.78 -3.94 11.07
N ASN A 257 19.65 -3.46 11.62
CA ASN A 257 19.30 -2.05 11.58
C ASN A 257 19.89 -1.33 12.81
N THR A 258 20.33 -0.08 12.62
CA THR A 258 20.74 0.79 13.73
C THR A 258 19.55 1.65 14.15
N ILE A 259 19.23 1.68 15.44
CA ILE A 259 18.09 2.41 15.97
C ILE A 259 18.58 3.40 17.03
N GLU A 260 18.40 4.68 16.75
CA GLU A 260 18.65 5.81 17.65
C GLU A 260 17.30 6.41 18.03
N THR A 261 16.72 5.92 19.13
CA THR A 261 15.35 6.23 19.54
C THR A 261 15.28 6.80 20.95
N PHE A 262 14.31 7.70 21.17
CA PHE A 262 13.91 8.18 22.50
C PHE A 262 12.73 7.37 23.07
N ASP A 263 12.02 6.61 22.23
CA ASP A 263 10.86 5.78 22.58
C ASP A 263 11.22 4.28 22.57
N ASN A 264 10.48 3.46 23.31
CA ASN A 264 10.76 2.03 23.51
C ASN A 264 10.11 1.11 22.46
N ARG A 265 9.16 1.60 21.64
CA ARG A 265 8.42 0.77 20.70
C ARG A 265 9.10 0.69 19.33
N ILE A 266 9.97 -0.30 19.18
CA ILE A 266 10.67 -0.58 17.91
C ILE A 266 9.73 -1.28 16.92
N VAL A 267 9.12 -2.40 17.32
CA VAL A 267 8.22 -3.19 16.47
C VAL A 267 6.85 -3.26 17.10
N TRP A 268 5.83 -3.07 16.28
CA TRP A 268 4.45 -3.44 16.57
C TRP A 268 3.95 -4.32 15.43
N ALA A 269 3.63 -5.59 15.74
CA ALA A 269 2.95 -6.47 14.81
C ALA A 269 1.64 -6.99 15.40
N ASP A 270 0.53 -6.77 14.70
CA ASP A 270 -0.75 -7.40 14.99
C ASP A 270 -1.41 -7.92 13.70
N SER A 271 -2.33 -8.87 13.86
CA SER A 271 -3.20 -9.35 12.78
C SER A 271 -4.57 -8.67 12.80
N ARG A 272 -4.77 -7.62 13.62
CA ARG A 272 -6.10 -7.18 14.06
C ARG A 272 -6.33 -5.70 13.83
N TRP A 273 -7.53 -5.37 13.36
CA TRP A 273 -8.05 -4.02 13.47
C TRP A 273 -8.32 -3.64 14.94
N LEU A 274 -7.42 -2.83 15.52
CA LEU A 274 -7.62 -2.20 16.82
C LEU A 274 -8.35 -0.86 16.62
N ASP A 275 -9.67 -0.86 16.79
CA ASP A 275 -10.42 0.39 16.95
C ASP A 275 -10.08 0.95 18.34
N ASN A 276 -9.11 1.85 18.42
CA ASN A 276 -8.80 2.60 19.65
C ASN A 276 -9.85 3.69 19.91
N LYS A 277 -11.13 3.28 19.97
CA LYS A 277 -12.22 4.05 20.55
C LYS A 277 -12.82 3.27 21.72
N LYS A 278 -12.13 3.33 22.85
CA LYS A 278 -12.75 3.31 24.18
C LYS A 278 -12.35 4.60 24.88
#